data_AF-A0A9D3W2S7-F1
#
_entry.id   AF-A0A9D3W2S7-F1
#
_cell.length_a   1.000
_cell.length_b   1.000
_cell.length_c   1.000
_cell.angle_alpha   90.00
_cell.angle_beta   90.00
_cell.angle_gamma   90.00
#
_symmetry.space_group_name_H-M   'P 1'
#
loop_
_entity.id
_entity.type
_entity.pdbx_description
1 polymer ?
#
loop_
_entity_poly.entity_id
_entity_poly.type
_entity_poly.pdbx_seq_one_letter_code
_entity_poly.pdbx_strand_id
1 'polypeptide(L)'
;MSCIIELSNIMKAICGKVLIVKELEKVQDRAVLTLYNLEKIFPPSFFTIIMHLLIHLPHEAKLGRPIFYRWMYPIERFLCKLKSYCRNKRYLEGSIAEGYLAKE
;
A
#
# COMPACT_ATOMS: atom_id res chain seq x y z
N MET A 1 20.75 -7.18 6.82
CA MET A 1 19.82 -6.30 7.56
C MET A 1 19.67 -4.90 6.95
N SER A 2 20.75 -4.28 6.43
CA SER A 2 20.72 -2.91 5.88
C SER A 2 19.70 -2.68 4.75
N CYS A 3 19.53 -3.62 3.82
CA CYS A 3 18.62 -3.46 2.68
C CYS A 3 17.14 -3.40 3.09
N ILE A 4 16.75 -4.17 4.11
CA ILE A 4 15.38 -4.17 4.63
C ILE A 4 15.08 -2.85 5.35
N ILE A 5 16.08 -2.31 6.06
CA ILE A 5 15.97 -1.00 6.71
C ILE A 5 15.77 0.09 5.66
N GLU A 6 16.55 0.06 4.57
CA GLU A 6 16.41 1.05 3.50
C GLU A 6 15.05 0.94 2.79
N LEU A 7 14.58 -0.29 2.54
CA LEU A 7 13.23 -0.53 2.02
C LEU A 7 12.16 0.08 2.95
N SER A 8 12.30 -0.10 4.27
CA SER A 8 11.38 0.51 5.24
C SER A 8 11.42 2.04 5.19
N ASN A 9 12.62 2.63 5.07
CA ASN A 9 12.80 4.08 4.96
C ASN A 9 12.16 4.64 3.69
N ILE A 10 12.31 3.96 2.56
CA ILE A 10 11.66 4.29 1.29
C ILE A 10 10.13 4.30 1.47
N MET A 11 9.58 3.21 2.03
CA MET A 11 8.13 3.11 2.26
C MET A 11 7.61 4.22 3.17
N LYS A 12 8.34 4.57 4.24
CA LYS A 12 7.99 5.69 5.12
C LYS A 12 8.00 7.03 4.38
N ALA A 13 9.00 7.28 3.53
CA ALA A 13 9.12 8.51 2.78
C ALA A 13 7.94 8.69 1.80
N ILE A 14 7.56 7.63 1.09
CA ILE A 14 6.48 7.67 0.11
C ILE A 14 5.09 7.75 0.79
N CYS A 15 4.92 7.12 1.96
CA CYS A 15 3.68 7.18 2.75
C CYS A 15 3.55 8.46 3.59
N GLY A 16 4.47 9.42 3.44
CA GLY A 16 4.42 10.70 4.15
C GLY A 16 3.16 11.51 3.82
N LYS A 17 2.64 12.24 4.81
CA LYS A 17 1.51 13.16 4.62
C LYS A 17 1.86 14.30 3.66
N VAL A 18 3.12 14.75 3.71
CA VAL A 18 3.66 15.82 2.87
C VAL A 18 4.80 15.23 2.05
N LEU A 19 4.74 15.43 0.73
CA LEU A 19 5.74 14.92 -0.20
C LEU A 19 6.46 16.08 -0.88
N ILE A 20 7.79 16.05 -0.83
CA ILE A 20 8.66 17.02 -1.48
C ILE A 20 9.21 16.38 -2.75
N VAL A 21 8.96 16.99 -3.92
CA VAL A 21 9.33 16.42 -5.23
C VAL A 21 10.83 16.08 -5.32
N LYS A 22 11.70 16.98 -4.87
CA LYS A 22 13.16 16.76 -4.85
C LYS A 22 13.58 15.57 -3.99
N GLU A 23 12.85 15.31 -2.90
CA GLU A 23 13.12 14.16 -2.03
C GLU A 23 12.60 12.86 -2.67
N LEU A 24 11.47 12.91 -3.37
CA LEU A 24 10.94 11.76 -4.11
C LEU A 24 11.89 11.29 -5.22
N GLU A 25 12.58 12.21 -5.91
CA GLU A 25 13.60 11.86 -6.91
C GLU A 25 14.74 11.06 -6.28
N LYS A 26 15.26 11.51 -5.13
CA LYS A 26 16.27 10.77 -4.36
C LYS A 26 15.74 9.43 -3.84
N VAL A 27 14.46 9.34 -3.47
CA VAL A 27 13.83 8.09 -3.02
C VAL A 27 13.73 7.09 -4.17
N GLN A 28 13.47 7.56 -5.39
CA GLN A 28 13.43 6.71 -6.59
C GLN A 28 14.78 6.07 -6.86
N ASP A 29 15.86 6.85 -6.85
CA ASP A 29 17.22 6.33 -7.06
C ASP A 29 17.60 5.31 -5.98
N ARG A 30 17.27 5.59 -4.72
CA ARG A 30 17.49 4.66 -3.60
C ARG A 30 16.65 3.39 -3.72
N ALA A 31 15.43 3.47 -4.23
CA ALA A 31 14.56 2.30 -4.43
C ALA A 31 15.14 1.33 -5.45
N VAL A 32 15.68 1.84 -6.57
CA VAL A 32 16.35 1.03 -7.59
C VAL A 32 17.55 0.30 -6.99
N LEU A 33 18.44 1.02 -6.31
CA LEU A 33 19.62 0.44 -5.66
C LEU A 33 19.23 -0.59 -4.58
N THR A 34 18.19 -0.30 -3.81
CA THR A 34 17.72 -1.19 -2.73
C THR A 34 17.16 -2.49 -3.29
N LEU A 35 16.34 -2.45 -4.34
CA LEU A 35 15.83 -3.66 -4.99
C LEU A 35 16.95 -4.48 -5.62
N TYR A 36 17.87 -3.84 -6.34
CA TYR A 36 19.04 -4.52 -6.89
C TYR A 36 19.85 -5.26 -5.81
N ASN A 37 20.03 -4.66 -4.64
CA ASN A 37 20.71 -5.32 -3.52
C ASN A 37 19.86 -6.43 -2.88
N LEU A 38 18.53 -6.28 -2.83
CA LEU A 38 17.64 -7.33 -2.37
C LEU A 38 17.67 -8.54 -3.32
N GLU A 39 17.76 -8.32 -4.63
CA GLU A 39 17.80 -9.40 -5.66
C GLU A 39 18.99 -10.32 -5.49
N LYS A 40 20.11 -9.80 -4.96
CA LYS A 40 21.28 -10.60 -4.63
C LYS A 40 21.10 -11.49 -3.41
N ILE A 41 20.13 -11.18 -2.55
CA ILE A 41 19.94 -11.83 -1.25
C ILE A 41 18.76 -12.80 -1.29
N PHE A 42 17.66 -12.41 -1.93
CA PHE A 42 16.42 -13.18 -1.95
C PHE A 42 16.27 -13.97 -3.25
N PRO A 43 15.57 -15.13 -3.22
CA PRO A 43 15.32 -15.91 -4.42
C PRO A 43 14.43 -15.16 -5.41
N PRO A 44 14.48 -15.47 -6.72
CA PRO A 44 13.62 -14.84 -7.73
C PRO A 44 12.11 -14.90 -7.42
N SER A 45 11.66 -15.93 -6.69
CA SER A 45 10.26 -16.07 -6.24
C SER A 45 9.80 -14.97 -5.28
N PHE A 46 10.72 -14.28 -4.60
CA PHE A 46 10.42 -13.12 -3.77
C PHE A 46 10.06 -11.88 -4.62
N PHE A 47 10.67 -11.74 -5.80
CA PHE A 47 10.50 -10.60 -6.70
C PHE A 47 9.27 -10.74 -7.58
N THR A 48 8.11 -10.76 -6.93
CA THR A 48 6.82 -10.66 -7.62
C THR A 48 6.63 -9.26 -8.22
N ILE A 49 5.56 -9.10 -9.00
CA ILE A 49 5.16 -7.79 -9.56
C ILE A 49 5.04 -6.70 -8.48
N ILE A 50 4.65 -7.06 -7.26
CA ILE A 50 4.49 -6.11 -6.15
C ILE A 50 5.84 -5.50 -5.74
N MET A 51 6.91 -6.31 -5.69
CA MET A 51 8.24 -5.82 -5.36
C MET A 51 8.78 -4.89 -6.43
N HIS A 52 8.50 -5.19 -7.71
CA HIS A 52 8.89 -4.34 -8.82
C HIS A 52 8.09 -3.03 -8.86
N LEU A 53 6.79 -3.03 -8.53
CA LEU A 53 6.00 -1.79 -8.51
C LEU A 53 6.56 -0.74 -7.54
N LEU A 54 7.34 -1.16 -6.54
CA LEU A 54 7.92 -0.30 -5.53
C LEU A 54 8.88 0.77 -6.10
N ILE A 55 9.52 0.52 -7.26
CA ILE A 55 10.34 1.56 -7.93
C ILE A 55 9.52 2.64 -8.61
N HIS A 56 8.28 2.35 -8.96
CA HIS A 56 7.39 3.28 -9.66
C HIS A 56 6.60 4.16 -8.68
N LEU A 57 6.43 3.71 -7.43
CA LEU A 57 5.68 4.45 -6.41
C LEU A 57 6.17 5.89 -6.18
N PRO A 58 7.48 6.21 -6.13
CA PRO A 58 7.93 7.60 -5.99
C PRO A 58 7.48 8.49 -7.16
N HIS A 59 7.55 7.95 -8.38
CA HIS A 59 7.10 8.65 -9.58
C HIS A 59 5.58 8.86 -9.56
N GLU A 60 4.82 7.83 -9.20
CA GLU A 60 3.37 7.95 -9.06
C GLU A 60 2.96 8.94 -7.96
N ALA A 61 3.72 9.01 -6.86
CA ALA A 61 3.48 9.95 -5.77
C ALA A 61 3.77 11.41 -6.20
N LYS A 62 4.76 11.61 -7.08
CA LYS A 62 5.05 12.91 -7.70
C LYS A 62 3.88 13.39 -8.57
N LEU A 63 3.25 12.48 -9.33
CA LEU A 63 2.14 12.81 -10.22
C LEU A 63 0.79 12.96 -9.49
N GLY A 64 0.50 12.05 -8.55
CA GLY A 64 -0.85 11.81 -8.06
C GLY A 64 -1.15 12.27 -6.64
N ARG A 65 -0.28 13.09 -6.02
CA ARG A 65 -0.37 13.51 -4.60
C ARG A 65 -0.11 12.34 -3.63
N PRO A 66 -0.09 12.56 -2.29
CA PRO A 66 0.24 11.52 -1.33
C PRO A 66 -0.53 10.22 -1.51
N ILE A 67 0.22 9.12 -1.45
CA ILE A 67 -0.26 7.77 -1.76
C ILE A 67 -1.45 7.35 -0.89
N PHE A 68 -1.53 7.85 0.35
CA PHE A 68 -2.59 7.44 1.29
C PHE A 68 -4.01 7.76 0.82
N TYR A 69 -4.20 8.79 -0.02
CA TYR A 69 -5.51 9.10 -0.62
C TYR A 69 -5.88 8.16 -1.77
N ARG A 70 -4.90 7.43 -2.32
CA ARG A 70 -5.04 6.56 -3.49
C ARG A 70 -4.97 5.07 -3.15
N TRP A 71 -4.75 4.73 -1.88
CA TRP A 71 -4.73 3.34 -1.44
C TRP A 71 -6.13 2.75 -1.39
N MET A 72 -6.29 1.62 -2.08
CA MET A 72 -7.50 0.79 -1.99
C MET A 72 -7.62 0.05 -0.67
N TYR A 73 -6.50 -0.18 0.02
CA TYR A 73 -6.45 -1.03 1.21
C TYR A 73 -7.46 -0.67 2.33
N PRO A 74 -7.64 0.62 2.71
CA PRO A 74 -8.67 0.99 3.69
C PRO A 74 -10.09 0.69 3.22
N ILE A 75 -10.37 0.91 1.93
CA ILE A 75 -11.68 0.65 1.30
C ILE A 75 -11.95 -0.85 1.29
N GLU A 76 -11.00 -1.65 0.81
CA GLU A 76 -11.11 -3.12 0.78
C GLU A 76 -11.31 -3.69 2.18
N ARG A 77 -10.57 -3.19 3.18
CA ARG A 77 -10.73 -3.60 4.58
C ARG A 77 -12.11 -3.26 5.11
N PHE A 78 -12.63 -2.08 4.79
CA PHE A 78 -13.98 -1.66 5.17
C PHE A 78 -15.05 -2.55 4.51
N LEU A 79 -14.95 -2.79 3.21
CA LEU A 79 -15.86 -3.68 2.48
C LEU A 79 -15.80 -5.12 3.01
N CYS A 80 -14.62 -5.62 3.37
CA CYS A 80 -14.45 -6.92 4.01
C CYS A 80 -15.20 -7.00 5.35
N LYS A 81 -15.13 -5.94 6.17
CA LYS A 81 -15.91 -5.81 7.40
C LYS A 81 -17.42 -5.83 7.12
N LEU A 82 -17.89 -5.03 6.15
CA LEU A 82 -19.30 -5.00 5.78
C LEU A 82 -19.81 -6.37 5.29
N LYS A 83 -18.98 -7.10 4.54
CA LYS A 83 -19.31 -8.44 4.04
C LYS A 83 -19.62 -9.42 5.19
N SER A 84 -18.98 -9.26 6.35
CA SER A 84 -19.27 -10.08 7.53
C SER A 84 -20.66 -9.84 8.16
N TYR A 85 -21.30 -8.71 7.82
CA TYR A 85 -22.65 -8.37 8.29
C TYR A 85 -23.76 -8.94 7.40
N CYS A 86 -23.44 -9.47 6.23
CA CYS A 86 -24.39 -10.09 5.30
C CYS A 86 -24.89 -11.46 5.79
N ARG A 87 -25.68 -11.47 6.87
CA ARG A 87 -26.32 -12.68 7.43
C ARG A 87 -27.56 -13.10 6.64
N ASN A 88 -28.30 -12.15 6.07
CA ASN A 88 -29.45 -12.40 5.23
C ASN A 88 -29.17 -12.03 3.76
N LYS A 89 -29.00 -13.04 2.90
CA LYS A 89 -28.74 -12.83 1.46
C LYS A 89 -29.96 -12.36 0.66
N ARG A 90 -31.18 -12.48 1.21
CA ARG A 90 -32.42 -12.04 0.56
C ARG A 90 -32.55 -10.50 0.58
N TYR A 91 -31.99 -9.86 1.62
CA TYR A 91 -31.99 -8.41 1.81
C TYR A 91 -30.59 -7.96 2.28
N LEU A 92 -29.65 -7.89 1.34
CA LEU A 92 -28.24 -7.63 1.63
C LEU A 92 -28.02 -6.29 2.35
N GLU A 93 -28.59 -5.20 1.82
CA GLU A 93 -28.41 -3.85 2.37
C GLU A 93 -28.98 -3.74 3.79
N GLY A 94 -30.19 -4.28 4.01
CA GLY A 94 -30.81 -4.32 5.34
C GLY A 94 -29.99 -5.15 6.33
N SER A 95 -29.49 -6.32 5.91
CA SER A 95 -28.63 -7.16 6.75
C SER A 95 -27.32 -6.48 7.14
N ILE A 96 -26.71 -5.72 6.21
CA ILE A 96 -25.50 -4.95 6.50
C ILE A 96 -25.81 -3.80 7.47
N ALA A 97 -26.89 -3.06 7.25
CA ALA A 97 -27.30 -1.94 8.09
C ALA A 97 -27.59 -2.39 9.53
N GLU A 98 -28.36 -3.47 9.71
CA GLU A 98 -28.63 -4.06 11.03
C GLU A 98 -27.35 -4.53 11.72
N GLY A 99 -26.48 -5.24 11.00
CA GLY A 99 -25.21 -5.73 11.55
C GLY A 99 -24.20 -4.63 11.87
N TYR A 100 -24.28 -3.49 11.17
CA TYR A 100 -23.49 -2.31 11.47
C TYR A 100 -24.01 -1.60 12.72
N LEU A 101 -25.33 -1.34 12.80
CA LEU A 101 -25.99 -0.73 13.97
C LEU A 101 -25.79 -1.54 15.25
N ALA A 102 -25.80 -2.87 15.16
CA ALA A 102 -25.60 -3.74 16.33
C ALA A 102 -24.15 -3.73 16.86
N LYS A 103 -23.19 -3.13 16.14
CA LYS A 103 -21.77 -3.05 16.52
C LYS A 103 -21.32 -1.64 16.92
N GLU A 104 -22.06 -0.60 16.53
CA GLU A 104 -21.89 0.76 17.07
C GLU A 104 -22.42 0.85 18.50
#